data_AF-A2FSA9-F1
#
_entry.id   AF-A2FSA9-F1
#
_cell.length_a   1.000
_cell.length_b   1.000
_cell.length_c   1.000
_cell.angle_alpha   90.00
_cell.angle_beta   90.00
_cell.angle_gamma   90.00
#
_symmetry.space_group_name_H-M   'P 1'
#
loop_
_entity.id
_entity.type
_entity.pdbx_description
1 polymer ?
#
loop_
_entity_poly.entity_id
_entity_poly.type
_entity_poly.pdbx_seq_one_letter_code
_entity_poly.pdbx_strand_id
1 'polypeptide(L)'
;MENEEDKDMVMLHLVRRNNKSFYDLAKIYKSDRNWFYRENLPISMTPNEDVKQIVQDTLPQTHYDMKGCTILTFKEDLPLLKEKITEYFDNFKQAE
;
A
#
# COMPACT_ATOMS: atom_id res chain seq x y z
N MET A 1 27.89 -6.50 -20.42
CA MET A 1 27.61 -5.83 -19.13
C MET A 1 26.17 -5.35 -19.22
N GLU A 2 25.23 -6.22 -18.88
CA GLU A 2 23.82 -5.86 -18.70
C GLU A 2 23.67 -5.44 -17.24
N ASN A 3 23.77 -4.14 -16.97
CA ASN A 3 23.64 -3.60 -15.62
C ASN A 3 22.29 -2.88 -15.48
N GLU A 4 21.65 -3.12 -14.33
CA GLU A 4 20.59 -2.32 -13.68
C GLU A 4 19.13 -2.82 -13.75
N GLU A 5 18.86 -4.09 -13.42
CA GLU A 5 17.50 -4.50 -13.00
C GLU A 5 17.19 -4.32 -11.49
N ASP A 6 18.10 -3.72 -10.71
CA ASP A 6 17.89 -3.57 -9.25
C ASP A 6 18.36 -2.19 -8.75
N LYS A 7 17.60 -1.14 -9.03
CA LYS A 7 17.72 0.14 -8.30
C LYS A 7 16.46 0.39 -7.51
N ASP A 8 16.45 -0.14 -6.29
CA ASP A 8 15.66 0.27 -5.12
C ASP A 8 14.15 0.33 -5.25
N MET A 9 13.52 -0.07 -6.36
CA MET A 9 12.07 -0.13 -6.45
C MET A 9 11.50 -1.41 -5.83
N VAL A 10 10.32 -1.30 -5.23
CA VAL A 10 9.53 -2.39 -4.69
C VAL A 10 8.12 -2.35 -5.22
N MET A 11 7.54 -3.54 -5.34
CA MET A 11 6.15 -3.72 -5.76
C MET A 11 5.28 -3.98 -4.53
N LEU A 12 4.29 -3.12 -4.33
CA LEU A 12 3.26 -3.22 -3.31
C LEU A 12 1.95 -3.71 -3.93
N HIS A 13 1.32 -4.69 -3.29
CA HIS A 13 0.01 -5.20 -3.70
C HIS A 13 -1.07 -4.73 -2.72
N LEU A 14 -2.07 -4.03 -3.24
CA LEU A 14 -3.25 -3.59 -2.50
C LEU A 14 -4.24 -4.75 -2.41
N VAL A 15 -4.31 -5.41 -1.24
CA VAL A 15 -5.17 -6.57 -1.05
C VAL A 15 -6.21 -6.35 0.04
N ARG A 16 -7.48 -6.48 -0.34
CA ARG A 16 -8.61 -6.52 0.60
C ARG A 16 -8.91 -7.96 1.01
N ARG A 17 -9.10 -8.20 2.31
CA ARG A 17 -9.60 -9.50 2.80
C ARG A 17 -11.01 -9.76 2.25
N ASN A 18 -11.18 -10.89 1.60
CA ASN A 18 -12.48 -11.48 1.30
C ASN A 18 -12.41 -13.00 1.54
N ASN A 19 -13.56 -13.68 1.53
CA ASN A 19 -13.63 -15.12 1.86
C ASN A 19 -12.81 -16.00 0.88
N LYS A 20 -12.58 -15.56 -0.36
CA LYS A 20 -11.83 -16.32 -1.36
C LYS A 20 -10.31 -16.19 -1.18
N SER A 21 -9.83 -15.03 -0.75
CA SER A 21 -8.40 -14.75 -0.58
C SER A 21 -7.89 -14.99 0.84
N PHE A 22 -8.75 -15.40 1.78
CA PHE A 22 -8.43 -15.47 3.20
C PHE A 22 -7.22 -16.37 3.52
N TYR A 23 -7.16 -17.57 2.96
CA TYR A 23 -6.09 -18.53 3.25
C TYR A 23 -4.73 -18.08 2.72
N ASP A 24 -4.71 -17.48 1.53
CA ASP A 24 -3.46 -16.97 0.94
C ASP A 24 -2.98 -15.70 1.66
N LEU A 25 -3.92 -14.85 2.06
CA LEU A 25 -3.63 -13.67 2.87
C LEU A 25 -3.12 -14.01 4.27
N ALA A 26 -3.59 -15.11 4.87
CA ALA A 26 -3.11 -15.54 6.18
C ALA A 26 -1.63 -15.92 6.17
N LYS A 27 -1.13 -16.48 5.05
CA LYS A 27 0.30 -16.79 4.86
C LYS A 27 1.13 -15.52 4.75
N ILE A 28 0.65 -14.53 3.96
CA ILE A 28 1.33 -13.24 3.78
C ILE A 28 1.35 -12.45 5.08
N TYR A 29 0.21 -12.39 5.78
CA TYR A 29 0.04 -11.66 7.03
C TYR A 29 1.06 -12.02 8.11
N LYS A 30 1.45 -13.31 8.18
CA LYS A 30 2.41 -13.85 9.15
C LYS A 30 3.87 -13.80 8.66
N SER A 31 4.14 -13.18 7.51
CA SER A 31 5.45 -13.12 6.89
C SER A 31 5.98 -11.69 6.80
N ASP A 32 7.28 -11.56 6.58
CA ASP A 32 7.95 -10.26 6.37
C ASP A 32 7.49 -9.52 5.10
N ARG A 33 6.69 -10.16 4.25
CA ARG A 33 6.06 -9.53 3.08
C ARG A 33 4.90 -8.61 3.45
N ASN A 34 4.41 -8.69 4.69
CA ASN A 34 3.36 -7.81 5.20
C ASN A 34 3.94 -6.46 5.63
N TRP A 35 4.16 -5.57 4.67
CA TRP A 35 4.72 -4.23 4.93
C TRP A 35 3.75 -3.30 5.67
N PHE A 36 2.45 -3.40 5.37
CA PHE A 36 1.40 -2.59 5.97
C PHE A 36 0.12 -3.41 6.16
N TYR A 37 -0.47 -3.30 7.34
CA TYR A 37 -1.73 -3.94 7.68
C TYR A 37 -2.59 -3.01 8.52
N ARG A 38 -3.88 -2.95 8.19
CA ARG A 38 -4.89 -2.23 8.96
C ARG A 38 -6.19 -3.03 8.99
N GLU A 39 -6.78 -3.11 10.17
CA GLU A 39 -8.08 -3.73 10.40
C GLU A 39 -9.13 -2.70 10.84
N ASN A 40 -10.39 -3.13 10.88
CA ASN A 40 -11.52 -2.30 11.33
C ASN A 40 -11.65 -0.99 10.52
N LEU A 41 -11.43 -1.07 9.21
CA LEU A 41 -11.68 0.03 8.28
C LEU A 41 -13.20 0.22 8.11
N PRO A 42 -13.71 1.46 8.04
CA PRO A 42 -15.13 1.74 7.81
C PRO A 42 -15.65 1.10 6.50
N ILE A 43 -16.92 0.69 6.51
CA ILE A 43 -17.55 0.03 5.35
C ILE A 43 -17.66 0.98 4.15
N SER A 44 -17.86 2.28 4.41
CA SER A 44 -17.97 3.34 3.40
C SER A 44 -16.64 3.70 2.73
N MET A 45 -15.51 3.25 3.29
CA MET A 45 -14.18 3.57 2.79
C MET A 45 -13.88 2.81 1.49
N THR A 46 -13.02 3.39 0.66
CA THR A 46 -12.49 2.77 -0.56
C THR A 46 -10.98 2.58 -0.46
N PRO A 47 -10.48 1.69 0.43
CA PRO A 47 -9.09 1.74 0.89
C PRO A 47 -8.05 1.67 -0.24
N ASN A 48 -8.35 0.92 -1.30
CA ASN A 48 -7.45 0.81 -2.44
C ASN A 48 -7.35 2.12 -3.22
N GLU A 49 -8.47 2.82 -3.44
CA GLU A 49 -8.46 4.11 -4.13
C GLU A 49 -7.89 5.20 -3.22
N ASP A 50 -8.21 5.17 -1.93
CA ASP A 50 -7.69 6.11 -0.94
C ASP A 50 -6.15 6.01 -0.84
N VAL A 51 -5.60 4.80 -0.78
CA VAL A 51 -4.14 4.60 -0.77
C VAL A 51 -3.49 5.05 -2.06
N LYS A 52 -4.11 4.82 -3.23
CA LYS A 52 -3.59 5.34 -4.51
C LYS A 52 -3.55 6.86 -4.51
N GLN A 53 -4.60 7.52 -4.00
CA GLN A 53 -4.63 8.98 -3.90
C GLN A 53 -3.52 9.50 -2.98
N ILE A 54 -3.32 8.87 -1.83
CA ILE A 54 -2.22 9.21 -0.90
C ILE A 54 -0.86 9.11 -1.60
N VAL A 55 -0.63 8.07 -2.40
CA VAL A 55 0.62 7.92 -3.18
C VAL A 55 0.79 9.08 -4.17
N GLN A 56 -0.26 9.44 -4.90
CA GLN A 56 -0.24 10.56 -5.87
C GLN A 56 -0.01 11.92 -5.20
N ASP A 57 -0.59 12.13 -4.01
CA ASP A 57 -0.51 13.39 -3.28
C ASP A 57 0.84 13.54 -2.54
N THR A 58 1.48 12.42 -2.21
CA THR A 58 2.70 12.41 -1.38
C THR A 58 3.97 12.35 -2.22
N LEU A 59 3.98 11.54 -3.29
CA LEU A 59 5.20 11.26 -4.05
C LEU A 59 5.24 12.00 -5.39
N PRO A 60 6.44 12.37 -5.89
CA PRO A 60 6.58 12.87 -7.25
C PRO A 60 6.11 11.85 -8.29
N GLN A 61 5.55 12.29 -9.41
CA GLN A 61 5.07 11.40 -10.48
C GLN A 61 6.15 10.47 -11.07
N THR A 62 7.43 10.80 -10.91
CA THR A 62 8.56 9.97 -11.35
C THR A 62 8.92 8.85 -10.37
N HIS A 63 8.32 8.85 -9.17
CA HIS A 63 8.63 7.91 -8.08
C HIS A 63 7.66 6.73 -7.99
N TYR A 64 6.64 6.68 -8.85
CA TYR A 64 5.70 5.58 -8.84
C TYR A 64 5.14 5.21 -10.21
N ASP A 65 4.79 3.94 -10.37
CA ASP A 65 3.89 3.44 -11.41
C ASP A 65 2.73 2.68 -10.75
N MET A 66 1.51 2.84 -11.27
CA MET A 66 0.32 2.24 -10.69
C MET A 66 -0.51 1.52 -11.75
N LYS A 67 -0.75 0.23 -11.53
CA LYS A 67 -1.54 -0.62 -12.43
C LYS A 67 -2.49 -1.49 -11.62
N GLY A 68 -3.78 -1.20 -11.72
CA GLY A 68 -4.82 -1.96 -11.03
C GLY A 68 -4.67 -1.89 -9.50
N CYS A 69 -4.29 -3.00 -8.87
CA CYS A 69 -4.04 -3.11 -7.43
C CYS A 69 -2.54 -3.19 -7.09
N THR A 70 -1.67 -2.80 -8.02
CA THR A 70 -0.22 -2.85 -7.85
C THR A 70 0.35 -1.44 -7.92
N ILE A 71 1.24 -1.13 -6.98
CA ILE A 71 2.01 0.11 -6.92
C ILE A 71 3.49 -0.27 -6.98
N LEU A 72 4.24 0.29 -7.90
CA LEU A 72 5.70 0.21 -7.96
C LEU A 72 6.25 1.53 -7.45
N THR A 73 7.17 1.53 -6.48
CA THR A 73 7.76 2.76 -5.91
C THR A 73 9.14 2.48 -5.31
N PHE A 74 9.91 3.51 -4.94
CA PHE A 74 11.22 3.34 -4.33
C PHE A 74 11.14 2.91 -2.86
N LYS A 75 12.11 2.11 -2.40
CA LYS A 75 12.27 1.67 -1.00
C LYS A 75 12.42 2.84 -0.05
N GLU A 76 13.08 3.91 -0.48
CA GLU A 76 13.28 5.13 0.30
C GLU A 76 11.98 5.87 0.62
N ASP A 77 10.97 5.74 -0.25
CA ASP A 77 9.66 6.39 -0.08
C ASP A 77 8.74 5.61 0.88
N LEU A 78 9.06 4.35 1.19
CA LEU A 78 8.23 3.50 2.04
C LEU A 78 7.99 4.06 3.45
N PRO A 79 8.99 4.59 4.19
CA PRO A 79 8.75 5.16 5.51
C PRO A 79 7.72 6.30 5.47
N LEU A 80 7.86 7.21 4.50
CA LEU A 80 6.96 8.35 4.31
C LEU A 80 5.54 7.90 3.91
N LEU A 81 5.43 6.98 2.94
CA LEU A 81 4.14 6.42 2.54
C LEU A 81 3.45 5.73 3.71
N LYS A 82 4.17 4.93 4.49
CA LYS A 82 3.61 4.24 5.65
C LYS A 82 3.09 5.21 6.69
N GLU A 83 3.80 6.31 6.95
CA GLU A 83 3.35 7.39 7.82
C GLU A 83 2.04 8.02 7.32
N LYS A 84 2.01 8.46 6.05
CA LYS A 84 0.83 9.14 5.46
C LYS A 84 -0.39 8.25 5.38
N ILE A 85 -0.21 6.98 5.02
CA ILE A 85 -1.29 5.98 5.01
C ILE A 85 -1.82 5.74 6.44
N THR A 86 -0.93 5.66 7.43
CA THR A 86 -1.33 5.49 8.83
C THR A 86 -2.12 6.69 9.33
N GLU A 87 -1.61 7.91 9.10
CA GLU A 87 -2.25 9.18 9.45
C GLU A 87 -3.67 9.27 8.87
N TYR A 88 -3.84 8.93 7.58
CA TYR A 88 -5.14 8.90 6.93
C TYR A 88 -6.12 7.95 7.63
N PHE A 89 -5.73 6.69 7.85
CA PHE A 89 -6.61 5.69 8.46
C PHE A 89 -6.84 5.88 9.97
N ASP A 90 -5.98 6.62 10.67
CA ASP A 90 -6.19 7.03 12.05
C ASP A 90 -7.19 8.20 12.12
N ASN A 91 -7.06 9.19 11.24
CA ASN A 91 -7.89 10.40 11.26
C ASN A 91 -9.26 10.21 10.61
N PHE A 92 -9.41 9.28 9.66
CA PHE A 92 -10.70 8.99 9.02
C PHE A 92 -11.77 8.55 10.05
N LYS A 93 -11.36 8.02 11.21
CA LYS A 93 -12.26 7.61 12.29
C LYS A 93 -12.98 8.78 13.00
N GLN A 94 -12.67 10.03 12.65
CA GLN A 94 -13.26 11.22 13.30
C GLN A 94 -14.44 11.83 12.54
N ALA A 95 -14.87 11.24 11.42
CA ALA A 95 -16.08 11.65 10.70
C ALA A 95 -17.31 10.83 11.17
N GLU A 96 -17.63 10.89 12.46
CA GLU A 96 -18.94 10.55 13.04
C GLU A 96 -19.48 11.73 13.85
#